data_AF-A0A0N4W3L7-F1
#
_entry.id   AF-A0A0N4W3L7-F1
#
_cell.length_a   1.000
_cell.length_b   1.000
_cell.length_c   1.000
_cell.angle_alpha   90.00
_cell.angle_beta   90.00
_cell.angle_gamma   90.00
#
_symmetry.space_group_name_H-M   'P 1'
#
loop_
_entity.id
_entity.type
_entity.pdbx_description
1 polymer ?
#
loop_
_entity_poly.entity_id
_entity_poly.type
_entity_poly.pdbx_seq_one_letter_code
_entity_poly.pdbx_strand_id
1 'polypeptide(L)'
;MNFSDPNSIHYAAAISWRFPALTGTLTLSYFIHNAVLTILRNQKNPENNARDLSIGYLLAALCYVFIGFTFYAGFPVQRTCISDNFLNNFGAGDILSSTARLFLLFQMITVLPLLMFLIRSQLFYAFTGKTWPGLGPVVLLNCCIISIAVAVAILYPRVGSILRYVGSLSGLVYVFALPCLVYMRKLHVEGRLTPRKRFIHSAVIAIGTLNFIAQFVI
;
A
#
# COMPACT_ATOMS: atom_id res chain seq x y z
N MET A 1 -27.28 -6.04 8.71
CA MET A 1 -26.58 -6.84 7.68
C MET A 1 -27.35 -8.13 7.48
N ASN A 2 -27.62 -8.50 6.23
CA ASN A 2 -28.22 -9.80 5.93
C ASN A 2 -27.18 -10.64 5.18
N PHE A 3 -26.89 -11.84 5.65
CA PHE A 3 -25.90 -12.74 5.05
C PHE A 3 -26.53 -13.88 4.23
N SER A 4 -27.86 -14.04 4.34
CA SER A 4 -28.57 -15.21 3.82
C SER A 4 -29.45 -14.91 2.62
N ASP A 5 -29.97 -13.68 2.49
CA ASP A 5 -30.86 -13.28 1.41
C ASP A 5 -30.14 -12.41 0.36
N PRO A 6 -29.80 -12.97 -0.83
CA PRO A 6 -29.12 -12.24 -1.91
C PRO A 6 -29.93 -11.08 -2.47
N ASN A 7 -31.25 -11.08 -2.30
CA ASN A 7 -32.14 -10.04 -2.82
C ASN A 7 -32.32 -8.88 -1.83
N SER A 8 -31.79 -9.01 -0.61
CA SER A 8 -31.84 -7.94 0.38
C SER A 8 -30.92 -6.78 -0.03
N ILE A 9 -31.43 -5.56 0.09
CA ILE A 9 -30.63 -4.33 -0.06
C ILE A 9 -29.43 -4.31 0.91
N HIS A 10 -29.55 -5.05 2.03
CA HIS A 10 -28.52 -5.20 3.04
C HIS A 10 -27.67 -6.46 2.91
N TYR A 11 -27.72 -7.13 1.76
CA TYR A 11 -26.95 -8.35 1.51
C TYR A 11 -25.44 -8.09 1.55
N ALA A 12 -24.75 -8.91 2.33
CA ALA A 12 -23.30 -8.93 2.42
C ALA A 12 -22.80 -10.36 2.14
N ALA A 13 -22.21 -10.57 0.95
CA ALA A 13 -21.57 -11.84 0.64
C ALA A 13 -20.38 -12.07 1.58
N ALA A 14 -20.38 -13.19 2.30
CA ALA A 14 -19.29 -13.54 3.22
C ALA A 14 -17.97 -13.85 2.49
N ILE A 15 -18.06 -14.41 1.27
CA ILE A 15 -16.91 -14.77 0.43
C ILE A 15 -17.13 -14.19 -0.96
N SER A 16 -16.10 -13.56 -1.51
CA SER A 16 -16.12 -13.00 -2.86
C SER A 16 -14.84 -13.39 -3.60
N TRP A 17 -14.99 -13.74 -4.88
CA TRP A 17 -13.86 -14.01 -5.77
C TRP A 17 -12.96 -12.79 -5.99
N ARG A 18 -13.46 -11.58 -5.67
CA ARG A 18 -12.68 -10.33 -5.76
C ARG A 18 -11.77 -10.08 -4.56
N PHE A 19 -11.63 -11.04 -3.64
CA PHE A 19 -10.73 -10.90 -2.49
C PHE A 19 -9.27 -10.53 -2.86
N PRO A 20 -8.70 -10.91 -4.03
CA PRO A 20 -7.34 -10.49 -4.36
C PRO A 20 -7.19 -8.98 -4.50
N ALA A 21 -8.24 -8.24 -4.89
CA ALA A 21 -8.20 -6.78 -4.94
C ALA A 21 -7.88 -6.18 -3.56
N LEU A 22 -8.41 -6.79 -2.50
CA LEU A 22 -8.17 -6.39 -1.12
C LEU A 22 -6.73 -6.69 -0.72
N THR A 23 -6.21 -7.89 -1.03
CA THR A 23 -4.82 -8.25 -0.67
C THR A 23 -3.80 -7.36 -1.38
N GLY A 24 -4.04 -7.00 -2.64
CA GLY A 24 -3.21 -6.03 -3.37
C GLY A 24 -3.21 -4.65 -2.71
N THR A 25 -4.40 -4.14 -2.35
CA THR A 25 -4.55 -2.83 -1.69
C THR A 25 -3.90 -2.82 -0.30
N LEU A 26 -4.15 -3.85 0.51
CA LEU A 26 -3.57 -3.98 1.85
C LEU A 26 -2.03 -4.05 1.83
N THR A 27 -1.45 -4.62 0.76
CA THR A 27 0.01 -4.68 0.62
C THR A 27 0.62 -3.28 0.55
N LEU A 28 -0.06 -2.34 -0.11
CA LEU A 28 0.35 -0.94 -0.13
C LEU A 28 0.04 -0.22 1.20
N SER A 29 -1.09 -0.54 1.84
CA SER A 29 -1.45 0.04 3.15
C SER A 29 -0.42 -0.29 4.23
N TYR A 30 0.15 -1.49 4.22
CA TYR A 30 1.19 -1.92 5.17
C TYR A 30 2.61 -1.69 4.65
N PHE A 31 2.80 -0.74 3.74
CA PHE A 31 4.08 -0.48 3.11
C PHE A 31 4.93 0.55 3.86
N ILE A 32 5.79 0.08 4.77
CA ILE A 32 6.85 0.89 5.40
C ILE A 32 8.26 0.29 5.23
N HIS A 33 8.36 -0.81 4.48
CA HIS A 33 9.56 -1.65 4.37
C HIS A 33 10.78 -0.89 3.82
N ASN A 34 10.57 0.15 3.00
CA ASN A 34 11.63 0.98 2.44
C ASN A 34 12.26 1.95 3.46
N ALA A 35 11.50 2.38 4.47
CA ALA A 35 11.91 3.42 5.43
C ALA A 35 12.09 2.88 6.85
N VAL A 36 11.61 1.66 7.13
CA VAL A 36 11.61 1.07 8.48
C VAL A 36 13.00 1.05 9.12
N LEU A 37 14.05 0.71 8.35
CA LEU A 37 15.42 0.69 8.87
C LEU A 37 15.91 2.08 9.28
N THR A 38 15.60 3.11 8.50
CA THR A 38 15.98 4.50 8.80
C THR A 38 15.22 5.02 10.02
N ILE A 39 13.94 4.67 10.14
CA ILE A 39 13.12 5.06 11.29
C ILE A 39 13.62 4.40 12.58
N LEU A 40 13.86 3.07 12.55
CA LEU A 40 14.29 2.31 13.73
C LEU A 40 15.71 2.64 14.18
N ARG A 41 16.57 3.18 13.30
CA ARG A 41 17.92 3.65 13.68
C ARG A 41 17.91 4.83 14.65
N ASN A 42 16.83 5.61 14.69
CA ASN A 42 16.70 6.77 15.58
C ASN A 42 16.08 6.43 16.95
N GLN A 43 15.81 5.15 17.23
CA GLN A 43 15.26 4.72 18.52
C GLN A 43 16.28 4.89 19.64
N LYS A 44 15.83 5.45 20.77
CA LYS A 44 16.66 5.58 21.98
C LYS A 44 17.05 4.22 22.56
N ASN A 45 16.16 3.24 22.44
CA ASN A 45 16.25 1.90 23.03
C ASN A 45 16.08 0.82 21.94
N PRO A 46 17.12 0.52 21.13
CA PRO A 46 17.03 -0.35 19.95
C PRO A 46 16.63 -1.80 20.25
N GLU A 47 16.81 -2.28 21.47
CA GLU A 47 16.40 -3.61 21.92
C GLU A 47 14.88 -3.82 21.85
N ASN A 48 14.11 -2.72 21.95
CA ASN A 48 12.65 -2.76 21.89
C ASN A 48 12.09 -2.63 20.45
N ASN A 49 12.95 -2.53 19.43
CA ASN A 49 12.53 -2.28 18.04
C ASN A 49 11.48 -3.28 17.53
N ALA A 50 11.65 -4.58 17.83
CA ALA A 50 10.70 -5.60 17.39
C ALA A 50 9.32 -5.44 18.05
N ARG A 51 9.30 -5.10 19.35
CA ARG A 51 8.08 -4.83 20.10
C ARG A 51 7.37 -3.60 19.55
N ASP A 52 8.09 -2.49 19.40
CA ASP A 52 7.52 -1.21 19.00
C ASP A 52 7.00 -1.26 17.55
N LEU A 53 7.72 -1.97 16.65
CA LEU A 53 7.26 -2.24 15.30
C LEU A 53 5.98 -3.09 15.29
N SER A 54 5.91 -4.13 16.11
CA SER A 54 4.74 -5.00 16.22
C SER A 54 3.51 -4.26 16.74
N ILE A 55 3.69 -3.41 17.76
CA ILE A 55 2.62 -2.54 18.28
C ILE A 55 2.16 -1.56 17.21
N GLY A 56 3.08 -0.96 16.45
CA GLY A 56 2.75 -0.06 15.34
C GLY A 56 1.86 -0.72 14.28
N TYR A 57 2.23 -1.93 13.83
CA TYR A 57 1.41 -2.69 12.89
C TYR A 57 0.06 -3.11 13.47
N LEU A 58 0.01 -3.51 14.75
CA LEU A 58 -1.23 -3.86 15.42
C LEU A 58 -2.19 -2.66 15.49
N LEU A 59 -1.70 -1.49 15.89
CA LEU A 59 -2.50 -0.25 15.92
C LEU A 59 -3.01 0.13 14.54
N ALA A 60 -2.15 0.07 13.51
CA ALA A 60 -2.55 0.34 12.13
C ALA A 60 -3.65 -0.64 11.66
N ALA A 61 -3.51 -1.92 11.98
CA ALA A 61 -4.50 -2.93 11.65
C ALA A 61 -5.84 -2.69 12.34
N LEU A 62 -5.82 -2.35 13.64
CA LEU A 62 -7.03 -2.00 14.38
C LEU A 62 -7.72 -0.77 13.77
N CYS A 63 -6.97 0.26 13.39
CA CYS A 63 -7.55 1.44 12.71
C CYS A 63 -8.20 1.07 11.38
N TYR A 64 -7.53 0.29 10.53
CA TYR A 64 -8.09 -0.13 9.24
C TYR A 64 -9.33 -1.01 9.39
N VAL A 65 -9.30 -1.98 10.31
CA VAL A 65 -10.44 -2.85 10.59
C VAL A 65 -11.59 -2.04 11.18
N PHE A 66 -11.34 -1.15 12.13
CA PHE A 66 -12.38 -0.33 12.76
C PHE A 66 -13.09 0.57 11.75
N ILE A 67 -12.34 1.32 10.94
CA ILE A 67 -12.92 2.22 9.94
C ILE A 67 -13.64 1.40 8.85
N GLY A 68 -12.98 0.37 8.33
CA GLY A 68 -13.52 -0.48 7.26
C GLY A 68 -14.81 -1.20 7.69
N PHE A 69 -14.81 -1.79 8.89
CA PHE A 69 -15.99 -2.47 9.45
C PHE A 69 -17.12 -1.49 9.75
N THR A 70 -16.85 -0.37 10.42
CA THR A 70 -17.88 0.61 10.78
C THR A 70 -18.57 1.15 9.53
N PHE A 71 -17.81 1.49 8.51
CA PHE A 71 -18.37 1.98 7.24
C PHE A 71 -19.16 0.89 6.51
N TYR A 72 -18.61 -0.32 6.41
CA TYR A 72 -19.27 -1.45 5.73
C TYR A 72 -20.57 -1.90 6.43
N ALA A 73 -20.57 -1.88 7.78
CA ALA A 73 -21.74 -2.21 8.61
C ALA A 73 -22.82 -1.13 8.55
N GLY A 74 -22.42 0.14 8.64
CA GLY A 74 -23.33 1.29 8.60
C GLY A 74 -23.87 1.64 7.21
N PHE A 75 -23.39 0.99 6.14
CA PHE A 75 -23.79 1.35 4.78
C PHE A 75 -25.28 1.06 4.51
N PRO A 76 -26.08 2.08 4.14
CA PRO A 76 -27.55 1.97 4.09
C PRO A 76 -28.05 1.21 2.86
N VAL A 77 -27.24 1.08 1.80
CA VAL A 77 -27.64 0.47 0.52
C VAL A 77 -26.77 -0.74 0.16
N GLN A 78 -26.90 -1.27 -1.05
CA GLN A 78 -26.13 -2.42 -1.52
C GLN A 78 -24.62 -2.16 -1.46
N ARG A 79 -23.87 -3.19 -1.05
CA ARG A 79 -22.42 -3.09 -0.77
C ARG A 79 -21.60 -2.95 -2.06
N THR A 80 -22.20 -3.30 -3.19
CA THR A 80 -21.66 -3.08 -4.54
C THR A 80 -21.55 -1.60 -4.90
N CYS A 81 -22.30 -0.71 -4.25
CA CYS A 81 -22.26 0.74 -4.49
C CYS A 81 -21.11 1.44 -3.76
N ILE A 82 -20.38 0.75 -2.89
CA ILE A 82 -19.26 1.35 -2.16
C ILE A 82 -18.15 1.72 -3.13
N SER A 83 -17.94 3.02 -3.30
CA SER A 83 -16.84 3.57 -4.09
C SER A 83 -15.47 3.31 -3.44
N ASP A 84 -14.42 3.10 -4.25
CA ASP A 84 -13.03 2.89 -3.80
C ASP A 84 -12.54 3.99 -2.83
N ASN A 85 -12.83 5.25 -3.16
CA ASN A 85 -12.72 6.35 -2.22
C ASN A 85 -14.04 6.46 -1.46
N PHE A 86 -14.04 6.05 -0.19
CA PHE A 86 -15.27 6.01 0.58
C PHE A 86 -15.91 7.41 0.73
N LEU A 87 -15.13 8.50 0.66
CA LEU A 87 -15.64 9.87 0.69
C LEU A 87 -16.52 10.21 -0.52
N ASN A 88 -16.39 9.48 -1.64
CA ASN A 88 -17.24 9.66 -2.82
C ASN A 88 -18.67 9.15 -2.62
N ASN A 89 -18.92 8.36 -1.57
CA ASN A 89 -20.27 7.91 -1.23
C ASN A 89 -21.09 8.96 -0.46
N PHE A 90 -20.47 10.07 -0.05
CA PHE A 90 -21.16 11.19 0.60
C PHE A 90 -21.50 12.29 -0.42
N GLY A 91 -22.69 12.88 -0.26
CA GLY A 91 -23.15 13.99 -1.10
C GLY A 91 -22.26 15.22 -0.99
N ALA A 92 -22.23 16.04 -2.06
CA ALA A 92 -21.40 17.24 -2.11
C ALA A 92 -21.75 18.30 -1.06
N GLY A 93 -22.98 18.30 -0.55
CA GLY A 93 -23.45 19.22 0.49
C GLY A 93 -23.15 18.78 1.92
N ASP A 94 -22.54 17.61 2.14
CA ASP A 94 -22.19 17.15 3.49
C ASP A 94 -20.99 17.93 4.04
N ILE A 95 -21.21 18.68 5.12
CA ILE A 95 -20.22 19.55 5.74
C ILE A 95 -19.06 18.73 6.29
N LEU A 96 -19.33 17.55 6.86
CA LEU A 96 -18.31 16.72 7.48
C LEU A 96 -17.38 16.10 6.43
N SER A 97 -17.95 15.51 5.37
CA SER A 97 -17.17 15.02 4.22
C SER A 97 -16.37 16.13 3.54
N SER A 98 -16.95 17.32 3.38
CA SER A 98 -16.26 18.48 2.79
C SER A 98 -15.07 18.94 3.65
N THR A 99 -15.25 18.99 4.97
CA THR A 99 -14.19 19.33 5.93
C THR A 99 -13.06 18.28 5.90
N ALA A 100 -13.41 16.99 5.86
CA ALA A 100 -12.43 15.91 5.76
C ALA A 100 -11.62 16.00 4.45
N ARG A 101 -12.28 16.29 3.31
CA ARG A 101 -11.60 16.49 2.02
C ARG A 101 -10.64 17.68 2.06
N LEU A 102 -11.00 18.76 2.75
CA LEU A 102 -10.13 19.93 2.90
C LEU A 102 -8.86 19.59 3.70
N PHE A 103 -8.98 18.87 4.82
CA PHE A 103 -7.81 18.43 5.59
C PHE A 103 -6.93 17.45 4.81
N LEU A 104 -7.53 16.52 4.08
CA LEU A 104 -6.77 15.63 3.19
C LEU A 104 -6.06 16.41 2.09
N LEU A 105 -6.68 17.45 1.53
CA LEU A 105 -6.03 18.30 0.52
C LEU A 105 -4.77 18.98 1.07
N PHE A 106 -4.86 19.61 2.25
CA PHE A 106 -3.70 20.22 2.90
C PHE A 106 -2.61 19.20 3.23
N GLN A 107 -2.99 18.02 3.72
CA GLN A 107 -2.05 16.94 3.96
C GLN A 107 -1.35 16.52 2.65
N MET A 108 -2.08 16.31 1.56
CA MET A 108 -1.50 15.83 0.31
C MET A 108 -0.60 16.87 -0.37
N ILE A 109 -0.94 18.15 -0.28
CA ILE A 109 -0.09 19.26 -0.77
C ILE A 109 1.26 19.27 -0.05
N THR A 110 1.30 18.98 1.26
CA THR A 110 2.55 18.99 2.04
C THR A 110 3.36 17.69 1.88
N VAL A 111 2.70 16.56 1.65
CA VAL A 111 3.36 15.25 1.46
C VAL A 111 3.96 15.12 0.05
N LEU A 112 3.31 15.66 -0.98
CA LEU A 112 3.76 15.52 -2.38
C LEU A 112 5.20 16.01 -2.62
N PRO A 113 5.64 17.19 -2.13
CA PRO A 113 7.03 17.64 -2.27
C PRO A 113 8.05 16.69 -1.63
N LEU A 114 7.73 16.10 -0.47
CA LEU A 114 8.60 15.14 0.23
C LEU A 114 8.77 13.86 -0.60
N LEU A 115 7.68 13.36 -1.18
CA LEU A 115 7.72 12.19 -2.07
C LEU A 115 8.53 12.47 -3.35
N MET A 116 8.32 13.63 -3.98
CA MET A 116 9.11 14.03 -5.15
C MET A 116 10.60 14.13 -4.83
N PHE A 117 10.95 14.70 -3.66
CA PHE A 117 12.34 14.74 -3.20
C PHE A 117 12.93 13.34 -3.03
N LEU A 118 12.18 12.41 -2.43
CA LEU A 118 12.62 11.03 -2.20
C LEU A 118 12.84 10.28 -3.51
N ILE A 119 11.88 10.36 -4.45
CA ILE A 119 11.99 9.74 -5.78
C ILE A 119 13.20 10.29 -6.53
N ARG A 120 13.36 11.62 -6.54
CA ARG A 120 14.50 12.30 -7.16
C ARG A 120 15.84 11.82 -6.60
N SER A 121 15.96 11.77 -5.28
CA SER A 121 17.19 11.34 -4.61
C SER A 121 17.53 9.88 -4.95
N GLN A 122 16.53 8.98 -4.90
CA GLN A 122 16.73 7.56 -5.18
C GLN A 122 17.07 7.28 -6.64
N LEU A 123 16.37 7.90 -7.59
CA LEU A 123 16.63 7.70 -9.02
C LEU A 123 18.02 8.22 -9.43
N PHE A 124 18.37 9.46 -9.07
CA PHE A 124 19.67 10.00 -9.47
C PHE A 124 20.84 9.32 -8.76
N TYR A 125 20.66 8.89 -7.51
CA TYR A 125 21.66 8.06 -6.86
C TYR A 125 21.86 6.72 -7.58
N ALA A 126 20.78 6.06 -8.02
CA ALA A 126 20.86 4.80 -8.74
C ALA A 126 21.50 4.93 -10.15
N PHE A 127 21.17 5.99 -10.90
CA PHE A 127 21.66 6.15 -12.28
C PHE A 127 23.02 6.86 -12.39
N THR A 128 23.29 7.84 -11.52
CA THR A 128 24.45 8.74 -11.67
C THR A 128 25.40 8.66 -10.48
N GLY A 129 25.03 7.97 -9.40
CA GLY A 129 25.80 7.93 -8.15
C GLY A 129 25.85 9.26 -7.39
N LYS A 130 25.22 10.32 -7.92
CA LYS A 130 25.17 11.66 -7.35
C LYS A 130 23.73 12.01 -7.01
N THR A 131 23.49 12.60 -5.84
CA THR A 131 22.15 13.02 -5.39
C THR A 131 21.64 14.27 -6.09
N TRP A 132 22.53 15.03 -6.75
CA TRP A 132 22.20 16.23 -7.51
C TRP A 132 23.00 16.29 -8.82
N PRO A 133 22.39 15.93 -9.97
CA PRO A 133 23.06 15.99 -11.27
C PRO A 133 23.01 17.38 -11.93
N GLY A 134 22.21 18.32 -11.40
CA GLY A 134 22.00 19.66 -11.98
C GLY A 134 20.51 20.03 -12.10
N LEU A 135 20.22 21.30 -12.41
CA LEU A 135 18.84 21.82 -12.46
C LEU A 135 18.02 21.24 -13.62
N GLY A 136 18.61 21.12 -14.81
CA GLY A 136 17.93 20.60 -16.00
C GLY A 136 17.33 19.18 -15.83
N PRO A 137 18.13 18.16 -15.47
CA PRO A 137 17.62 16.80 -15.25
C PRO A 137 16.56 16.72 -14.14
N VAL A 138 16.71 17.52 -13.09
CA VAL A 138 15.76 17.56 -11.97
C VAL A 138 14.41 18.14 -12.41
N VAL A 139 14.42 19.25 -13.15
CA VAL A 139 13.19 19.86 -13.68
C VAL A 139 12.52 18.90 -14.66
N LEU A 140 13.29 18.28 -15.56
CA LEU A 140 12.76 17.28 -16.49
C LEU A 140 12.08 16.13 -15.76
N LEU A 141 12.73 15.55 -14.75
CA LEU A 141 12.16 14.45 -13.95
C LEU A 141 10.84 14.87 -13.27
N ASN A 142 10.82 16.03 -12.61
CA ASN A 142 9.62 16.53 -11.92
C ASN A 142 8.47 16.79 -12.91
N CYS A 143 8.76 17.41 -14.06
CA CYS A 143 7.78 17.61 -15.12
C CYS A 143 7.23 16.28 -15.61
N CYS A 144 8.09 15.29 -15.90
CA CYS A 144 7.65 13.95 -16.32
C CYS A 144 6.74 13.28 -15.28
N ILE A 145 7.13 13.30 -14.00
CA ILE A 145 6.33 12.69 -12.92
C ILE A 145 4.96 13.37 -12.80
N ILE A 146 4.91 14.71 -12.80
CA ILE A 146 3.65 15.46 -12.71
C ILE A 146 2.79 15.21 -13.95
N SER A 147 3.37 15.20 -15.15
CA SER A 147 2.64 14.89 -16.38
C SER A 147 2.02 13.49 -16.36
N ILE A 148 2.76 12.48 -15.88
CA ILE A 148 2.22 11.12 -15.72
C ILE A 148 1.08 11.12 -14.69
N ALA A 149 1.24 11.79 -13.55
CA ALA A 149 0.21 11.87 -12.52
C ALA A 149 -1.08 12.54 -13.03
N VAL A 150 -0.94 13.66 -13.75
CA VAL A 150 -2.08 14.39 -14.37
C VAL A 150 -2.73 13.54 -15.47
N ALA A 151 -1.95 12.87 -16.30
CA ALA A 151 -2.48 11.98 -17.34
C ALA A 151 -3.30 10.83 -16.73
N VAL A 152 -2.81 10.19 -15.66
CA VAL A 152 -3.56 9.15 -14.94
C VAL A 152 -4.83 9.72 -14.31
N ALA A 153 -4.77 10.91 -13.73
CA ALA A 153 -5.94 11.56 -13.13
C ALA A 153 -7.06 11.87 -14.15
N ILE A 154 -6.70 12.23 -15.39
CA ILE A 154 -7.67 12.53 -16.45
C ILE A 154 -8.16 11.26 -17.14
N LEU A 155 -7.26 10.34 -17.49
CA LEU A 155 -7.56 9.19 -18.34
C LEU A 155 -8.08 7.97 -17.56
N TYR A 156 -7.69 7.80 -16.29
CA TYR A 156 -8.03 6.61 -15.49
C TYR A 156 -8.13 6.93 -13.98
N PRO A 157 -9.15 7.68 -13.53
CA PRO A 157 -9.30 8.10 -12.12
C PRO A 157 -9.83 6.98 -11.19
N ARG A 158 -9.38 5.72 -11.37
CA ARG A 158 -9.79 4.57 -10.54
C ARG A 158 -8.73 4.24 -9.48
N VAL A 159 -8.82 4.93 -8.34
CA VAL A 159 -7.85 4.84 -7.24
C VAL A 159 -7.66 3.39 -6.75
N GLY A 160 -8.73 2.61 -6.56
CA GLY A 160 -8.59 1.23 -6.05
C GLY A 160 -7.91 0.27 -7.03
N SER A 161 -8.00 0.55 -8.33
CA SER A 161 -7.22 -0.20 -9.34
C SER A 161 -5.74 0.17 -9.27
N ILE A 162 -5.41 1.46 -9.17
CA ILE A 162 -4.02 1.90 -9.05
C ILE A 162 -3.38 1.32 -7.78
N LEU A 163 -4.07 1.43 -6.64
CA LEU A 163 -3.58 0.92 -5.36
C LEU A 163 -3.34 -0.60 -5.39
N ARG A 164 -4.24 -1.41 -5.96
CA ARG A 164 -4.07 -2.87 -5.99
C ARG A 164 -2.89 -3.31 -6.86
N TYR A 165 -2.71 -2.71 -8.04
CA TYR A 165 -1.64 -3.08 -8.96
C TYR A 165 -0.28 -2.61 -8.45
N VAL A 166 -0.19 -1.34 -8.04
CA VAL A 166 1.05 -0.80 -7.48
C VAL A 166 1.41 -1.52 -6.18
N GLY A 167 0.43 -1.76 -5.31
CA GLY A 167 0.60 -2.48 -4.05
C GLY A 167 1.07 -3.92 -4.22
N SER A 168 0.43 -4.69 -5.10
CA SER A 168 0.84 -6.08 -5.36
C SER A 168 2.21 -6.19 -6.03
N LEU A 169 2.54 -5.30 -6.98
CA LEU A 169 3.85 -5.28 -7.65
C LEU A 169 4.98 -4.87 -6.68
N SER A 170 4.83 -3.71 -6.04
CA SER A 170 5.82 -3.23 -5.07
C SER A 170 5.95 -4.19 -3.87
N GLY A 171 4.83 -4.78 -3.45
CA GLY A 171 4.77 -5.81 -2.43
C GLY A 171 5.53 -7.07 -2.78
N LEU A 172 5.32 -7.61 -3.99
CA LEU A 172 6.06 -8.77 -4.49
C LEU A 172 7.57 -8.53 -4.36
N VAL A 173 8.06 -7.38 -4.80
CA VAL A 173 9.49 -7.07 -4.79
C VAL A 173 10.01 -6.79 -3.37
N TYR A 174 9.45 -5.80 -2.68
CA TYR A 174 10.02 -5.25 -1.44
C TYR A 174 9.53 -5.93 -0.15
N VAL A 175 8.33 -6.50 -0.17
CA VAL A 175 7.72 -7.12 1.04
C VAL A 175 7.99 -8.62 1.05
N PHE A 176 7.76 -9.30 -0.08
CA PHE A 176 7.85 -10.77 -0.14
C PHE A 176 9.21 -11.27 -0.63
N ALA A 177 9.68 -10.81 -1.80
CA ALA A 177 10.88 -11.37 -2.45
C ALA A 177 12.18 -10.92 -1.77
N LEU A 178 12.45 -9.62 -1.71
CA LEU A 178 13.76 -9.10 -1.31
C LEU A 178 14.16 -9.52 0.12
N PRO A 179 13.31 -9.38 1.17
CA PRO A 179 13.68 -9.81 2.51
C PRO A 179 13.94 -11.32 2.61
N CYS A 180 13.08 -12.13 1.97
CA CYS A 180 13.21 -13.59 1.96
C CYS A 180 14.49 -14.04 1.24
N LEU A 181 14.78 -13.46 0.09
CA LEU A 181 15.99 -13.76 -0.70
C LEU A 181 17.25 -13.37 0.06
N VAL A 182 17.30 -12.18 0.65
CA VAL A 182 18.44 -11.71 1.45
C VAL A 182 18.66 -12.63 2.65
N TYR A 183 17.58 -13.01 3.36
CA TYR A 183 17.67 -13.91 4.51
C TYR A 183 18.14 -15.32 4.11
N MET A 184 17.59 -15.90 3.04
CA MET A 184 18.02 -17.20 2.53
C MET A 184 19.47 -17.18 2.04
N ARG A 185 19.90 -16.11 1.36
CA ARG A 185 21.28 -15.96 0.90
C ARG A 185 22.25 -15.86 2.07
N LYS A 186 21.91 -15.09 3.11
CA LYS A 186 22.68 -15.02 4.35
C LYS A 186 22.86 -16.41 4.99
N LEU A 187 21.77 -17.16 5.17
CA LEU A 187 21.83 -18.51 5.74
C LEU A 187 22.62 -19.50 4.88
N HIS A 188 22.59 -19.35 3.56
CA HIS A 188 23.37 -20.19 2.65
C HIS A 188 24.87 -19.93 2.81
N VAL A 189 25.27 -18.66 2.87
CA VAL A 189 26.67 -18.26 3.10
C VAL A 189 27.16 -18.72 4.47
N GLU A 190 26.31 -18.71 5.50
CA GLU A 190 26.63 -19.23 6.83
C GLU A 190 26.60 -20.77 6.93
N GLY A 191 26.22 -21.50 5.86
CA GLY A 191 26.09 -22.96 5.89
C GLY A 191 24.93 -23.49 6.76
N ARG A 192 24.03 -22.62 7.21
CA ARG A 192 22.92 -22.94 8.16
C ARG A 192 21.56 -23.07 7.47
N LEU A 193 21.53 -23.14 6.13
CA LEU A 193 20.30 -23.21 5.36
C LEU A 193 19.68 -24.61 5.42
N THR A 194 18.73 -24.79 6.33
CA THR A 194 17.91 -26.00 6.40
C THR A 194 16.85 -26.04 5.30
N PRO A 195 16.49 -27.23 4.79
CA PRO A 195 15.48 -27.38 3.73
C PRO A 195 14.11 -26.84 4.16
N ARG A 196 13.73 -26.99 5.43
CA ARG A 196 12.50 -26.41 5.99
C ARG A 196 12.46 -24.89 5.86
N LYS A 197 13.56 -24.20 6.18
CA LYS A 197 13.63 -22.73 6.06
C LYS A 197 13.55 -22.29 4.61
N ARG A 198 14.23 -22.99 3.70
CA ARG A 198 14.15 -22.73 2.25
C ARG A 198 12.71 -22.86 1.75
N PHE A 199 12.00 -23.92 2.14
CA PHE A 199 10.61 -24.14 1.74
C PHE A 199 9.70 -23.01 2.24
N ILE A 200 9.75 -22.65 3.52
CA ILE A 200 8.91 -21.60 4.11
C ILE A 200 9.11 -20.26 3.39
N HIS A 201 10.35 -19.82 3.20
CA HIS A 201 10.62 -18.52 2.56
C HIS A 201 10.29 -18.53 1.07
N SER A 202 10.48 -19.66 0.39
CA SER A 202 10.05 -19.80 -1.02
C SER A 202 8.53 -19.77 -1.16
N ALA A 203 7.79 -20.36 -0.21
CA ALA A 203 6.33 -20.30 -0.19
C ALA A 203 5.82 -18.86 0.00
N VAL A 204 6.48 -18.04 0.84
CA VAL A 204 6.15 -16.62 1.00
C VAL A 204 6.31 -15.84 -0.31
N ILE A 205 7.39 -16.10 -1.05
CA ILE A 205 7.61 -15.49 -2.38
C ILE A 205 6.54 -15.95 -3.38
N ALA A 206 6.17 -17.23 -3.34
CA ALA A 206 5.11 -17.78 -4.18
C ALA A 206 3.75 -17.11 -3.88
N ILE A 207 3.42 -16.89 -2.61
CA ILE A 207 2.20 -16.16 -2.21
C ILE A 207 2.21 -14.72 -2.76
N GLY A 208 3.33 -14.01 -2.65
CA GLY A 208 3.46 -12.67 -3.24
C GLY A 208 3.27 -12.68 -4.76
N THR A 209 3.79 -13.71 -5.44
CA THR A 209 3.68 -13.87 -6.89
C THR A 209 2.23 -14.17 -7.29
N LEU A 210 1.58 -15.08 -6.57
CA LEU A 210 0.16 -15.40 -6.76
C LEU A 210 -0.73 -14.18 -6.52
N ASN A 211 -0.42 -13.36 -5.51
CA ASN A 211 -1.15 -12.13 -5.22
C ASN A 211 -1.08 -11.15 -6.41
N PHE A 212 0.09 -11.00 -7.05
CA PHE A 212 0.25 -10.16 -8.23
C PHE A 212 -0.49 -10.72 -9.45
N ILE A 213 -0.33 -12.01 -9.74
CA ILE A 213 -1.03 -12.67 -10.86
C ILE A 213 -2.55 -12.58 -10.68
N ALA A 214 -3.04 -12.81 -9.47
CA ALA A 214 -4.46 -12.78 -9.17
C ALA A 214 -5.10 -11.41 -9.44
N GLN A 215 -4.34 -10.30 -9.44
CA GLN A 215 -4.90 -8.98 -9.80
C GLN A 215 -5.39 -8.90 -11.25
N PHE A 216 -4.83 -9.71 -12.15
CA PHE A 216 -5.20 -9.73 -13.58
C PHE A 216 -6.36 -10.67 -13.89
N VAL A 217 -6.70 -11.57 -12.97
CA VAL A 217 -7.70 -12.63 -13.17
C VAL A 217 -9.09 -12.21 -12.66
N ILE A 218 -9.19 -11.11 -11.91
CA ILE A 218 -10.41 -10.67 -11.21
C ILE A 218 -11.08 -9.43 -11.80
#